data_AF-A0A2E9LHD8-F1
#
_entry.id   AF-A0A2E9LHD8-F1
#
_cell.length_a   1.000
_cell.length_b   1.000
_cell.length_c   1.000
_cell.angle_alpha   90.00
_cell.angle_beta   90.00
_cell.angle_gamma   90.00
#
_symmetry.space_group_name_H-M   'P 1'
#
loop_
_entity.id
_entity.type
_entity.pdbx_description
1 polymer ?
#
loop_
_entity_poly.entity_id
_entity_poly.type
_entity_poly.pdbx_seq_one_letter_code
_entity_poly.pdbx_strand_id
1 'polypeptide(L)'
;MAKISPVSIKYMIHASFNAEGALEKPDVIGAIFGQTEGLLGNDLELRELQKEGKIGRIEVDLERNDKRTMGSVKVPTALDQSETTLIAAAIETIDRIGPSDAQIEIERIEDVRGSKRDYIIERAKKLMREIKGSTDSREISNEIKDSAKIAGIQEYGREKLPSGDISGREVIVVEGRADVINLMRNGVNNCIAMNGTKLPETIKELSKDKDITLFIDGDRGGKLIAKNVVDNADVKNIAVAPDGKEVEELTGKEILMNLRKRLTAGEFFSEKKYNGRSPVNKSKMDLTKDNKEKLKELSAKNEGTGKAILLDSNLEEIKKISVKTLSNTLRRIDRKPSVIVIDGTVTSPIIYSAEDANVGVIAAKNFATTDTNIELLSL
;
A
#
# COMPACT_ATOMS: atom_id res chain seq x y z
N MET A 1 16.45 -41.17 36.94
CA MET A 1 15.27 -40.83 36.11
C MET A 1 15.55 -39.49 35.45
N ALA A 2 15.86 -39.49 34.15
CA ALA A 2 16.10 -38.24 33.42
C ALA A 2 14.79 -37.45 33.35
N LYS A 3 14.77 -36.25 33.93
CA LYS A 3 13.68 -35.29 33.74
C LYS A 3 13.72 -34.89 32.26
N ILE A 4 12.79 -35.40 31.48
CA ILE A 4 12.54 -34.95 30.11
C ILE A 4 12.35 -33.42 30.19
N SER A 5 13.23 -32.66 29.54
CA SER A 5 13.10 -31.21 29.45
C SER A 5 11.70 -30.87 28.95
N PRO A 6 11.02 -29.85 29.50
CA PRO A 6 9.70 -29.47 29.03
C PRO A 6 9.81 -29.15 27.53
N VAL A 7 9.11 -29.96 26.72
CA VAL A 7 8.99 -29.75 25.28
C VAL A 7 8.48 -28.34 25.05
N SER A 8 9.20 -27.53 24.30
CA SER A 8 8.73 -26.20 23.92
C SER A 8 7.64 -26.36 22.85
N ILE A 9 6.41 -26.55 23.31
CA ILE A 9 5.25 -26.76 22.44
C ILE A 9 5.09 -25.53 21.54
N LYS A 10 5.16 -25.77 20.23
CA LYS A 10 4.92 -24.79 19.18
C LYS A 10 3.48 -24.81 18.71
N TYR A 11 2.92 -26.01 18.51
CA TYR A 11 1.55 -26.19 18.04
C TYR A 11 0.81 -27.23 18.89
N MET A 12 -0.52 -27.12 18.94
CA MET A 12 -1.43 -28.09 19.54
C MET A 12 -2.41 -28.56 18.47
N ILE A 13 -2.39 -29.85 18.14
CA ILE A 13 -3.40 -30.47 17.27
C ILE A 13 -4.60 -30.80 18.15
N HIS A 14 -5.76 -30.29 17.81
CA HIS A 14 -7.04 -30.64 18.44
C HIS A 14 -7.82 -31.54 17.49
N ALA A 15 -8.13 -32.75 17.94
CA ALA A 15 -8.93 -33.70 17.19
C ALA A 15 -10.11 -34.18 18.03
N SER A 16 -11.23 -34.46 17.38
CA SER A 16 -12.38 -35.12 17.99
C SER A 16 -12.59 -36.47 17.33
N PHE A 17 -13.20 -37.41 18.04
CA PHE A 17 -13.57 -38.68 17.43
C PHE A 17 -14.85 -39.25 18.01
N ASN A 18 -15.50 -40.10 17.21
CA ASN A 18 -16.66 -40.87 17.59
C ASN A 18 -16.41 -42.34 17.28
N ALA A 19 -16.73 -43.24 18.22
CA ALA A 19 -16.56 -44.67 18.06
C ALA A 19 -17.75 -45.48 18.59
N GLU A 20 -18.03 -46.61 17.94
CA GLU A 20 -19.12 -47.52 18.31
C GLU A 20 -18.63 -48.59 19.29
N GLY A 21 -18.81 -48.33 20.59
CA GLY A 21 -18.40 -49.25 21.65
C GLY A 21 -17.81 -48.54 22.86
N ALA A 22 -17.43 -49.33 23.86
CA ALA A 22 -16.72 -48.84 25.03
C ALA A 22 -15.22 -48.81 24.73
N LEU A 23 -14.60 -47.65 24.89
CA LEU A 23 -13.17 -47.45 24.70
C LEU A 23 -12.53 -46.94 25.99
N GLU A 24 -11.27 -47.28 26.19
CA GLU A 24 -10.43 -46.71 27.24
C GLU A 24 -9.35 -45.79 26.64
N LYS A 25 -8.77 -44.91 27.47
CA LYS A 25 -7.69 -44.01 27.03
C LYS A 25 -6.51 -44.75 26.38
N PRO A 26 -6.07 -45.94 26.87
CA PRO A 26 -5.00 -46.70 26.21
C PRO A 26 -5.35 -47.16 24.79
N ASP A 27 -6.61 -47.44 24.48
CA ASP A 27 -7.02 -47.88 23.14
C ASP A 27 -6.80 -46.77 22.11
N VAL A 28 -7.19 -45.54 22.45
CA VAL A 28 -7.02 -44.35 21.61
C VAL A 28 -5.54 -44.04 21.38
N ILE A 29 -4.76 -44.06 22.46
CA ILE A 29 -3.30 -43.84 22.38
C ILE A 29 -2.65 -44.93 21.53
N GLY A 30 -3.07 -46.18 21.72
CA GLY A 30 -2.60 -47.33 20.96
C GLY A 30 -2.90 -47.20 19.46
N ALA A 31 -4.12 -46.78 19.11
CA ALA A 31 -4.52 -46.54 17.73
C ALA A 31 -3.70 -45.41 17.09
N ILE A 32 -3.52 -44.29 17.80
CA ILE A 32 -2.72 -43.15 17.31
C ILE A 32 -1.29 -43.58 17.00
N PHE A 33 -0.60 -44.27 17.91
CA PHE A 33 0.77 -44.70 17.65
C PHE A 33 0.88 -45.87 16.67
N GLY A 34 -0.08 -46.78 16.65
CA GLY A 34 -0.01 -47.99 15.84
C GLY A 34 -0.40 -47.76 14.39
N GLN A 35 -1.53 -47.09 14.15
CA GLN A 35 -2.04 -46.91 12.78
C GLN A 35 -1.30 -45.83 12.00
N THR A 36 -0.62 -44.89 12.68
CA THR A 36 0.21 -43.88 12.01
C THR A 36 1.65 -44.37 11.75
N GLU A 37 2.03 -45.53 12.30
CA GLU A 37 3.37 -46.11 12.14
C GLU A 37 3.63 -46.47 10.67
N GLY A 38 4.77 -46.06 10.13
CA GLY A 38 5.18 -46.37 8.76
C GLY A 38 4.52 -45.54 7.64
N LEU A 39 3.56 -44.65 7.94
CA LEU A 39 2.89 -43.83 6.91
C LEU A 39 3.74 -42.65 6.40
N LEU A 40 4.54 -42.04 7.29
CA LEU A 40 5.23 -40.76 7.03
C LEU A 40 6.76 -40.87 7.00
N GLY A 41 7.30 -42.10 7.06
CA GLY A 41 8.73 -42.36 7.20
C GLY A 41 9.24 -42.21 8.64
N ASN A 42 10.47 -42.68 8.89
CA ASN A 42 11.04 -42.80 10.24
C ASN A 42 11.19 -41.46 10.97
N ASP A 43 11.48 -40.38 10.23
CA ASP A 43 11.69 -39.05 10.82
C ASP A 43 10.40 -38.40 11.35
N LEU A 44 9.24 -38.89 10.90
CA LEU A 44 7.91 -38.39 11.28
C LEU A 44 7.10 -39.39 12.10
N GLU A 45 7.74 -40.46 12.58
CA GLU A 45 7.08 -41.46 13.40
C GLU A 45 6.79 -40.93 14.81
N LEU A 46 5.52 -41.00 15.25
CA LEU A 46 5.08 -40.42 16.52
C LEU A 46 5.87 -40.94 17.75
N ARG A 47 6.25 -42.22 17.75
CA ARG A 47 7.01 -42.83 18.86
C ARG A 47 8.41 -42.25 18.98
N GLU A 48 9.12 -42.13 17.85
CA GLU A 48 10.46 -41.54 17.81
C GLU A 48 10.41 -40.05 18.12
N LEU A 49 9.46 -39.33 17.53
CA LEU A 49 9.24 -37.91 17.82
C LEU A 49 8.94 -37.64 19.29
N GLN A 50 8.21 -38.55 19.98
CA GLN A 50 7.97 -38.43 21.41
C GLN A 50 9.24 -38.70 22.24
N LYS A 51 10.07 -39.68 21.85
CA LYS A 51 11.38 -39.95 22.51
C LYS A 51 12.35 -38.78 22.36
N GLU A 52 12.37 -38.15 21.18
CA GLU A 52 13.17 -36.96 20.89
C GLU A 52 12.64 -35.69 21.57
N GLY A 53 11.44 -35.75 22.17
CA GLY A 53 10.79 -34.59 22.76
C GLY A 53 10.29 -33.58 21.73
N LYS A 54 10.09 -33.99 20.47
CA LYS A 54 9.42 -33.19 19.44
C LYS A 54 7.90 -33.30 19.55
N ILE A 55 7.38 -34.37 20.11
CA ILE A 55 5.96 -34.53 20.50
C ILE A 55 5.86 -34.70 22.01
N GLY A 56 4.90 -34.01 22.62
CA GLY A 56 4.65 -34.12 24.05
C GLY A 56 3.73 -35.30 24.40
N ARG A 57 3.09 -35.22 25.56
CA ARG A 57 2.13 -36.25 25.98
C ARG A 57 0.81 -36.01 25.26
N ILE A 58 0.31 -37.04 24.60
CA ILE A 58 -1.01 -37.03 23.98
C ILE A 58 -2.05 -37.07 25.08
N GLU A 59 -2.90 -36.05 25.12
CA GLU A 59 -4.01 -35.97 26.07
C GLU A 59 -5.27 -36.51 25.41
N VAL A 60 -5.97 -37.41 26.10
CA VAL A 60 -7.21 -38.02 25.62
C VAL A 60 -8.25 -37.86 26.70
N ASP A 61 -9.38 -37.27 26.34
CA ASP A 61 -10.58 -37.19 27.16
C ASP A 61 -11.71 -37.94 26.48
N LEU A 62 -12.45 -38.72 27.27
CA LEU A 62 -13.49 -39.63 26.80
C LEU A 62 -14.79 -39.33 27.52
N GLU A 63 -15.86 -39.22 26.76
CA GLU A 63 -17.22 -39.14 27.25
C GLU A 63 -18.03 -40.28 26.68
N ARG A 64 -18.62 -41.08 27.57
CA ARG A 64 -19.43 -42.23 27.18
C ARG A 64 -20.90 -41.86 27.19
N ASN A 65 -21.58 -42.15 26.08
CA ASN A 65 -23.02 -42.03 25.99
C ASN A 65 -23.62 -43.33 25.42
N ASP A 66 -24.18 -44.15 26.31
CA ASP A 66 -24.73 -45.49 26.03
C ASP A 66 -23.81 -46.41 25.21
N LYS A 67 -24.07 -46.51 23.90
CA LYS A 67 -23.40 -47.39 22.93
C LYS A 67 -22.29 -46.70 22.14
N ARG A 68 -22.09 -45.39 22.31
CA ARG A 68 -21.07 -44.61 21.60
C ARG A 68 -20.13 -43.94 22.60
N THR A 69 -18.87 -43.85 22.20
CA THR A 69 -17.85 -43.09 22.92
C THR A 69 -17.47 -41.90 22.06
N MET A 70 -17.61 -40.70 22.61
CA MET A 70 -17.07 -39.47 22.03
C MET A 70 -15.76 -39.17 22.75
N GLY A 71 -14.77 -38.67 22.05
CA GLY A 71 -13.53 -38.26 22.68
C GLY A 71 -12.87 -37.09 22.00
N SER A 72 -12.04 -36.39 22.77
CA SER A 72 -11.16 -35.34 22.28
C SER A 72 -9.70 -35.73 22.52
N VAL A 73 -8.87 -35.47 21.52
CA VAL A 73 -7.43 -35.74 21.54
C VAL A 73 -6.69 -34.44 21.35
N LYS A 74 -5.68 -34.19 22.20
CA LYS A 74 -4.76 -33.07 22.05
C LYS A 74 -3.34 -33.59 21.91
N VAL A 75 -2.69 -33.23 20.80
CA VAL A 75 -1.31 -33.61 20.51
C VAL A 75 -0.42 -32.36 20.53
N PRO A 76 0.37 -32.16 21.59
CA PRO A 76 1.34 -31.07 21.66
C PRO A 76 2.57 -31.38 20.79
N THR A 77 2.94 -30.48 19.88
CA THR A 77 4.09 -30.63 18.99
C THR A 77 5.07 -29.46 19.11
N ALA A 78 6.36 -29.74 18.97
CA ALA A 78 7.46 -28.78 18.83
C ALA A 78 8.04 -28.75 17.40
N LEU A 79 7.33 -29.37 16.47
CA LEU A 79 7.65 -29.50 15.05
C LEU A 79 7.36 -28.20 14.27
N ASP A 80 7.77 -28.16 13.02
CA ASP A 80 7.34 -27.08 12.13
C ASP A 80 5.88 -27.23 11.68
N GLN A 81 5.36 -26.23 10.97
CA GLN A 81 3.96 -26.21 10.54
C GLN A 81 3.64 -27.35 9.56
N SER A 82 4.56 -27.65 8.64
CA SER A 82 4.37 -28.65 7.59
C SER A 82 4.34 -30.06 8.20
N GLU A 83 5.34 -30.37 9.03
CA GLU A 83 5.45 -31.63 9.76
C GLU A 83 4.24 -31.85 10.68
N THR A 84 3.83 -30.80 11.41
CA THR A 84 2.65 -30.86 12.29
C THR A 84 1.37 -31.14 11.50
N THR A 85 1.22 -30.54 10.31
CA THR A 85 0.04 -30.74 9.46
C THR A 85 0.00 -32.16 8.88
N LEU A 86 1.15 -32.69 8.46
CA LEU A 86 1.25 -34.09 7.98
C LEU A 86 0.85 -35.08 9.07
N ILE A 87 1.31 -34.86 10.30
CA ILE A 87 0.95 -35.70 11.44
C ILE A 87 -0.54 -35.60 11.76
N ALA A 88 -1.11 -34.39 11.74
CA ALA A 88 -2.55 -34.22 11.95
C ALA A 88 -3.35 -34.99 10.88
N ALA A 89 -2.96 -34.88 9.60
CA ALA A 89 -3.59 -35.62 8.52
C ALA A 89 -3.46 -37.14 8.71
N ALA A 90 -2.29 -37.64 9.15
CA ALA A 90 -2.13 -39.07 9.44
C ALA A 90 -3.02 -39.55 10.59
N ILE A 91 -3.17 -38.75 11.65
CA ILE A 91 -4.10 -39.05 12.75
C ILE A 91 -5.55 -39.11 12.26
N GLU A 92 -5.93 -38.26 11.30
CA GLU A 92 -7.27 -38.27 10.71
C GLU A 92 -7.58 -39.53 9.90
N THR A 93 -6.55 -40.24 9.41
CA THR A 93 -6.73 -41.50 8.66
C THR A 93 -7.09 -42.71 9.55
N ILE A 94 -7.06 -42.55 10.87
CA ILE A 94 -7.35 -43.63 11.81
C ILE A 94 -8.84 -43.99 11.71
N ASP A 95 -9.12 -45.20 11.26
CA ASP A 95 -10.47 -45.72 11.04
C ASP A 95 -10.95 -46.65 12.16
N ARG A 96 -10.05 -47.04 13.07
CA ARG A 96 -10.33 -48.02 14.11
C ARG A 96 -9.58 -47.73 15.40
N ILE A 97 -10.30 -47.78 16.52
CA ILE A 97 -9.75 -47.61 17.86
C ILE A 97 -10.12 -48.82 18.71
N GLY A 98 -9.10 -49.56 19.17
CA GLY A 98 -9.31 -50.83 19.87
C GLY A 98 -10.12 -51.81 19.01
N PRO A 99 -11.21 -52.41 19.55
CA PRO A 99 -12.06 -53.31 18.76
C PRO A 99 -13.03 -52.58 17.83
N SER A 100 -13.28 -51.28 18.04
CA SER A 100 -14.37 -50.52 17.45
C SER A 100 -13.95 -49.67 16.26
N ASP A 101 -14.85 -49.55 15.29
CA ASP A 101 -14.72 -48.57 14.21
C ASP A 101 -14.87 -47.15 14.78
N ALA A 102 -14.04 -46.24 14.28
CA ALA A 102 -13.97 -44.86 14.74
C ALA A 102 -13.81 -43.89 13.57
N GLN A 103 -14.33 -42.69 13.74
CA GLN A 103 -14.09 -41.58 12.82
C GLN A 103 -13.42 -40.46 13.62
N ILE A 104 -12.19 -40.11 13.22
CA ILE A 104 -11.44 -38.99 13.78
C ILE A 104 -11.54 -37.79 12.83
N GLU A 105 -11.70 -36.60 13.38
CA GLU A 105 -11.71 -35.33 12.64
C GLU A 105 -10.76 -34.34 13.31
N ILE A 106 -9.91 -33.69 12.53
CA ILE A 106 -9.03 -32.63 13.04
C ILE A 106 -9.82 -31.33 13.12
N GLU A 107 -10.12 -30.88 14.34
CA GLU A 107 -10.87 -29.62 14.55
C GLU A 107 -10.05 -28.40 14.14
N ARG A 108 -8.79 -28.35 14.60
CA ARG A 108 -7.86 -27.24 14.35
C ARG A 108 -6.45 -27.57 14.80
N ILE A 109 -5.47 -26.84 14.25
CA ILE A 109 -4.09 -26.79 14.73
C ILE A 109 -3.84 -25.39 15.30
N GLU A 110 -3.53 -25.30 16.59
CA GLU A 110 -3.37 -24.03 17.33
C GLU A 110 -1.88 -23.71 17.56
N ASP A 111 -1.40 -22.51 17.18
CA ASP A 111 -0.07 -22.02 17.60
C ASP A 111 -0.13 -21.48 19.04
N VAL A 112 0.22 -22.35 19.99
CA VAL A 112 0.19 -22.04 21.43
C VAL A 112 1.25 -21.01 21.86
N ARG A 113 2.15 -20.59 20.96
CA ARG A 113 3.12 -19.51 21.23
C ARG A 113 2.51 -18.13 21.03
N GLY A 114 1.33 -18.02 20.42
CA GLY A 114 0.64 -16.73 20.21
C GLY A 114 0.54 -15.92 21.50
N SER A 115 0.04 -16.52 22.57
CA SER A 115 -0.12 -15.87 23.88
C SER A 115 1.20 -15.40 24.52
N LYS A 116 2.29 -16.16 24.34
CA LYS A 116 3.63 -15.76 24.81
C LYS A 116 4.20 -14.62 23.97
N ARG A 117 3.98 -14.61 22.65
CA ARG A 117 4.37 -13.48 21.79
C ARG A 117 3.68 -12.21 22.24
N ASP A 118 2.37 -12.26 22.50
CA ASP A 118 1.62 -11.11 23.00
C ASP A 118 2.11 -10.64 24.37
N TYR A 119 2.38 -11.58 25.29
CA TYR A 119 2.99 -11.26 26.58
C TYR A 119 4.37 -10.61 26.42
N ILE A 120 5.23 -11.12 25.53
CA ILE A 120 6.55 -10.55 25.25
C ILE A 120 6.40 -9.12 24.71
N ILE A 121 5.48 -8.90 23.79
CA ILE A 121 5.20 -7.56 23.22
C ILE A 121 4.71 -6.61 24.32
N GLU A 122 3.72 -7.00 25.13
CA GLU A 122 3.20 -6.18 26.22
C GLU A 122 4.25 -5.93 27.32
N ARG A 123 5.07 -6.94 27.63
CA ARG A 123 6.16 -6.81 28.60
C ARG A 123 7.25 -5.89 28.07
N ALA A 124 7.63 -6.00 26.79
CA ALA A 124 8.56 -5.10 26.14
C ALA A 124 8.03 -3.66 26.17
N LYS A 125 6.74 -3.43 25.85
CA LYS A 125 6.11 -2.10 25.97
C LYS A 125 6.22 -1.53 27.39
N LYS A 126 6.01 -2.35 28.43
CA LYS A 126 6.14 -1.93 29.83
C LYS A 126 7.58 -1.59 30.20
N LEU A 127 8.53 -2.48 29.91
CA LEU A 127 9.96 -2.27 30.18
C LEU A 127 10.50 -1.04 29.45
N MET A 128 10.06 -0.80 28.21
CA MET A 128 10.44 0.37 27.42
C MET A 128 9.97 1.69 28.01
N ARG A 129 8.83 1.73 28.73
CA ARG A 129 8.36 2.93 29.44
C ARG A 129 9.22 3.26 30.67
N GLU A 130 9.90 2.26 31.23
CA GLU A 130 10.74 2.41 32.41
C GLU A 130 12.16 2.88 32.06
N ILE A 131 12.58 2.76 30.81
CA ILE A 131 13.86 3.29 30.32
C ILE A 131 13.71 4.83 30.16
N LYS A 132 14.03 5.57 31.22
CA LYS A 132 14.25 7.03 31.14
C LYS A 132 15.55 7.31 30.39
N GLY A 133 15.47 8.09 29.31
CA GLY A 133 16.61 8.88 28.83
C GLY A 133 17.28 8.48 27.53
N SER A 134 16.57 8.02 26.50
CA SER A 134 17.09 8.09 25.13
C SER A 134 16.02 8.59 24.15
N THR A 135 16.44 9.56 23.35
CA THR A 135 15.62 10.29 22.37
C THR A 135 15.17 9.43 21.18
N ASP A 136 15.51 8.13 21.17
CA ASP A 136 15.14 7.14 20.13
C ASP A 136 13.91 6.29 20.48
N SER A 137 13.19 6.61 21.56
CA SER A 137 11.98 5.90 21.99
C SER A 137 10.83 5.91 20.97
N ARG A 138 10.85 6.80 19.97
CA ARG A 138 9.79 6.92 18.95
C ARG A 138 9.99 6.03 17.72
N GLU A 139 11.22 5.84 17.26
CA GLU A 139 11.50 5.03 16.05
C GLU A 139 11.39 3.53 16.38
N ILE A 140 11.93 3.12 17.52
CA ILE A 140 11.93 1.71 17.95
C ILE A 140 10.53 1.23 18.37
N SER A 141 9.70 2.13 18.92
CA SER A 141 8.29 1.83 19.22
C SER A 141 7.45 1.61 17.96
N ASN A 142 7.87 2.15 16.81
CA ASN A 142 7.20 1.93 15.54
C ASN A 142 7.55 0.54 14.97
N GLU A 143 8.79 0.08 15.05
CA GLU A 143 9.18 -1.25 14.56
C GLU A 143 8.43 -2.42 15.24
N ILE A 144 8.21 -2.34 16.56
CA ILE A 144 7.42 -3.37 17.29
C ILE A 144 5.93 -3.28 16.93
N LYS A 145 5.40 -2.08 16.65
CA LYS A 145 4.03 -1.89 16.14
C LYS A 145 3.87 -2.39 14.70
N ASP A 146 4.92 -2.26 13.90
CA ASP A 146 4.92 -2.63 12.49
C ASP A 146 4.84 -4.15 12.32
N SER A 147 5.51 -4.93 13.18
CA SER A 147 5.43 -6.40 13.13
C SER A 147 4.02 -6.94 13.43
N ALA A 148 3.29 -6.34 14.38
CA ALA A 148 1.90 -6.71 14.67
C ALA A 148 0.90 -6.20 13.61
N LYS A 149 1.18 -5.09 12.94
CA LYS A 149 0.33 -4.53 11.87
C LYS A 149 0.52 -5.21 10.51
N ILE A 150 1.71 -5.71 10.21
CA ILE A 150 1.97 -6.50 8.98
C ILE A 150 1.15 -7.81 8.99
N ALA A 151 0.85 -8.37 10.16
CA ALA A 151 -0.05 -9.53 10.30
C ALA A 151 -1.52 -9.21 9.92
N GLY A 152 -1.88 -7.93 9.78
CA GLY A 152 -3.22 -7.49 9.38
C GLY A 152 -3.42 -7.36 7.86
N ILE A 153 -2.39 -7.64 7.04
CA ILE A 153 -2.52 -7.62 5.58
C ILE A 153 -3.27 -8.86 5.13
N GLN A 154 -4.37 -8.64 4.45
CA GLN A 154 -5.26 -9.66 3.91
C GLN A 154 -5.14 -9.70 2.38
N GLU A 155 -5.58 -10.79 1.78
CA GLU A 155 -5.74 -10.90 0.33
C GLU A 155 -7.21 -10.68 -0.01
N TYR A 156 -7.49 -9.85 -1.02
CA TYR A 156 -8.85 -9.58 -1.46
C TYR A 156 -9.07 -9.91 -2.94
N GLY A 157 -10.24 -10.46 -3.23
CA GLY A 157 -10.70 -10.78 -4.59
C GLY A 157 -9.99 -11.98 -5.23
N ARG A 158 -10.36 -12.27 -6.48
CA ARG A 158 -9.83 -13.42 -7.23
C ARG A 158 -8.35 -13.30 -7.54
N GLU A 159 -7.87 -12.06 -7.65
CA GLU A 159 -6.47 -11.73 -7.94
C GLU A 159 -5.60 -11.66 -6.66
N LYS A 160 -6.19 -11.95 -5.48
CA LYS A 160 -5.49 -12.00 -4.19
C LYS A 160 -4.69 -10.73 -3.90
N LEU A 161 -5.32 -9.59 -4.09
CA LEU A 161 -4.68 -8.29 -3.96
C LEU A 161 -4.36 -8.00 -2.49
N PRO A 162 -3.13 -7.56 -2.15
CA PRO A 162 -2.79 -7.13 -0.80
C PRO A 162 -3.69 -5.99 -0.34
N SER A 163 -4.28 -6.14 0.84
CA SER A 163 -5.27 -5.18 1.36
C SER A 163 -5.23 -5.12 2.88
N GLY A 164 -5.71 -4.01 3.43
CA GLY A 164 -6.10 -3.93 4.84
C GLY A 164 -7.59 -4.22 5.01
N ASP A 165 -8.24 -3.53 5.94
CA ASP A 165 -9.68 -3.64 6.16
C ASP A 165 -10.47 -2.75 5.21
N ILE A 166 -10.94 -3.34 4.11
CA ILE A 166 -11.74 -2.65 3.09
C ILE A 166 -13.25 -2.86 3.26
N SER A 167 -13.73 -3.27 4.44
CA SER A 167 -15.16 -3.48 4.71
C SER A 167 -15.99 -2.18 4.56
N GLY A 168 -15.38 -1.03 4.86
CA GLY A 168 -16.00 0.30 4.75
C GLY A 168 -16.34 0.75 3.33
N ARG A 169 -17.06 1.87 3.23
CA ARG A 169 -17.47 2.47 1.95
C ARG A 169 -16.32 3.13 1.19
N GLU A 170 -15.43 3.82 1.89
CA GLU A 170 -14.27 4.47 1.29
C GLU A 170 -13.08 3.51 1.24
N VAL A 171 -12.42 3.40 0.09
CA VAL A 171 -11.24 2.55 -0.09
C VAL A 171 -10.15 3.32 -0.81
N ILE A 172 -8.92 3.20 -0.31
CA ILE A 172 -7.73 3.81 -0.89
C ILE A 172 -7.01 2.76 -1.74
N VAL A 173 -6.87 3.02 -3.03
CA VAL A 173 -6.17 2.14 -3.96
C VAL A 173 -4.76 2.67 -4.19
N VAL A 174 -3.75 1.80 -4.10
CA VAL A 174 -2.33 2.10 -4.31
C VAL A 174 -1.72 1.15 -5.34
N GLU A 175 -0.52 1.43 -5.84
CA GLU A 175 0.12 0.61 -6.85
C GLU A 175 0.62 -0.72 -6.27
N GLY A 176 1.34 -0.66 -5.15
CA GLY A 176 2.13 -1.77 -4.63
C GLY A 176 1.77 -2.23 -3.22
N ARG A 177 2.28 -3.42 -2.87
CA ARG A 177 2.17 -3.99 -1.52
C ARG A 177 2.89 -3.13 -0.48
N ALA A 178 4.03 -2.53 -0.83
CA ALA A 178 4.82 -1.70 0.06
C ALA A 178 4.06 -0.43 0.48
N ASP A 179 3.30 0.15 -0.44
CA ASP A 179 2.40 1.27 -0.16
C ASP A 179 1.31 0.89 0.85
N VAL A 180 0.67 -0.27 0.68
CA VAL A 180 -0.32 -0.80 1.62
C VAL A 180 0.29 -0.93 3.01
N ILE A 181 1.50 -1.51 3.10
CA ILE A 181 2.23 -1.63 4.36
C ILE A 181 2.45 -0.24 4.97
N ASN A 182 2.96 0.72 4.20
CA ASN A 182 3.27 2.04 4.71
C ASN A 182 2.01 2.79 5.19
N LEU A 183 0.91 2.72 4.44
CA LEU A 183 -0.38 3.28 4.82
C LEU A 183 -0.91 2.67 6.13
N MET A 184 -0.91 1.34 6.25
CA MET A 184 -1.39 0.64 7.45
C MET A 184 -0.53 0.94 8.68
N ARG A 185 0.81 0.99 8.51
CA ARG A 185 1.73 1.42 9.58
C ARG A 185 1.35 2.79 10.14
N ASN A 186 0.95 3.70 9.25
CA ASN A 186 0.50 5.05 9.59
C ASN A 186 -0.99 5.18 9.92
N GLY A 187 -1.72 4.07 10.10
CA GLY A 187 -3.09 4.03 10.59
C GLY A 187 -4.17 4.21 9.53
N VAL A 188 -3.80 4.14 8.25
CA VAL A 188 -4.72 4.13 7.11
C VAL A 188 -4.95 2.66 6.72
N ASN A 189 -5.99 2.05 7.27
CA ASN A 189 -6.22 0.61 7.16
C ASN A 189 -7.10 0.21 5.98
N ASN A 190 -7.88 1.14 5.42
CA ASN A 190 -8.83 0.90 4.33
C ASN A 190 -8.17 0.99 2.95
N CYS A 191 -7.05 0.30 2.75
CA CYS A 191 -6.28 0.35 1.52
C CYS A 191 -6.15 -1.01 0.81
N ILE A 192 -5.94 -0.98 -0.51
CA ILE A 192 -5.74 -2.15 -1.36
C ILE A 192 -4.74 -1.83 -2.48
N ALA A 193 -3.86 -2.77 -2.81
CA ALA A 193 -2.88 -2.64 -3.89
C ALA A 193 -3.41 -3.17 -5.23
N MET A 194 -3.02 -2.52 -6.32
CA MET A 194 -3.22 -3.04 -7.68
C MET A 194 -2.19 -4.12 -8.07
N ASN A 195 -1.08 -4.21 -7.33
CA ASN A 195 0.03 -5.14 -7.56
C ASN A 195 0.70 -4.92 -8.93
N GLY A 196 0.85 -3.64 -9.31
CA GLY A 196 1.48 -3.19 -10.55
C GLY A 196 0.65 -2.14 -11.30
N THR A 197 1.07 -1.86 -12.54
CA THR A 197 0.53 -0.76 -13.36
C THR A 197 -0.77 -1.08 -14.09
N LYS A 198 -1.13 -2.36 -14.21
CA LYS A 198 -2.35 -2.81 -14.89
C LYS A 198 -3.50 -2.89 -13.91
N LEU A 199 -4.62 -2.24 -14.24
CA LEU A 199 -5.84 -2.28 -13.44
C LEU A 199 -6.41 -3.72 -13.30
N PRO A 200 -6.46 -4.28 -12.08
CA PRO A 200 -7.08 -5.58 -11.81
C PRO A 200 -8.61 -5.52 -11.97
N GLU A 201 -9.24 -6.65 -12.34
CA GLU A 201 -10.70 -6.71 -12.46
C GLU A 201 -11.39 -6.58 -11.10
N THR A 202 -10.74 -7.07 -10.04
CA THR A 202 -11.17 -6.93 -8.65
C THR A 202 -11.38 -5.46 -8.27
N ILE A 203 -10.50 -4.56 -8.71
CA ILE A 203 -10.60 -3.12 -8.42
C ILE A 203 -11.72 -2.47 -9.25
N LYS A 204 -11.93 -2.90 -10.50
CA LYS A 204 -13.07 -2.43 -11.32
C LYS A 204 -14.40 -2.80 -10.70
N GLU A 205 -14.55 -4.02 -10.21
CA GLU A 205 -15.77 -4.44 -9.52
C GLU A 205 -15.97 -3.63 -8.23
N LEU A 206 -14.93 -3.49 -7.40
CA LEU A 206 -14.97 -2.68 -6.18
C LEU A 206 -15.39 -1.23 -6.46
N SER A 207 -14.93 -0.64 -7.56
CA SER A 207 -15.22 0.75 -7.91
C SER A 207 -16.71 1.04 -8.13
N LYS A 208 -17.53 0.03 -8.44
CA LYS A 208 -18.98 0.21 -8.67
C LYS A 208 -19.76 0.42 -7.37
N ASP A 209 -19.26 -0.14 -6.27
CA ASP A 209 -19.98 -0.18 -4.99
C ASP A 209 -19.33 0.70 -3.91
N LYS A 210 -18.05 1.08 -4.09
CA LYS A 210 -17.25 1.80 -3.10
C LYS A 210 -16.72 3.13 -3.62
N ASP A 211 -16.52 4.06 -2.69
CA ASP A 211 -15.96 5.37 -2.97
C ASP A 211 -14.42 5.25 -3.05
N ILE A 212 -13.89 5.10 -4.26
CA ILE A 212 -12.46 4.89 -4.49
C ILE A 212 -11.67 6.20 -4.43
N THR A 213 -10.60 6.21 -3.63
CA THR A 213 -9.53 7.21 -3.69
C THR A 213 -8.24 6.56 -4.19
N LEU A 214 -7.77 6.93 -5.37
CA LEU A 214 -6.48 6.44 -5.87
C LEU A 214 -5.35 7.27 -5.27
N PHE A 215 -4.36 6.64 -4.66
CA PHE A 215 -3.16 7.31 -4.13
C PHE A 215 -1.95 6.86 -4.95
N ILE A 216 -1.42 7.78 -5.75
CA ILE A 216 -0.32 7.52 -6.70
C ILE A 216 0.99 8.19 -6.28
N ASP A 217 2.08 7.70 -6.84
CA ASP A 217 3.40 8.29 -6.72
C ASP A 217 3.50 9.67 -7.38
N GLY A 218 4.46 10.46 -6.91
CA GLY A 218 4.70 11.84 -7.32
C GLY A 218 5.47 11.97 -8.64
N ASP A 219 5.50 10.93 -9.47
CA ASP A 219 6.34 10.87 -10.65
C ASP A 219 5.50 10.94 -11.94
N ARG A 220 6.05 10.51 -13.08
CA ARG A 220 5.31 10.42 -14.35
C ARG A 220 4.57 9.10 -14.47
N GLY A 221 5.10 8.01 -13.91
CA GLY A 221 4.50 6.67 -13.90
C GLY A 221 3.14 6.68 -13.21
N GLY A 222 3.08 7.19 -11.98
CA GLY A 222 1.85 7.30 -11.18
C GLY A 222 0.74 8.05 -11.90
N LYS A 223 1.07 9.09 -12.68
CA LYS A 223 0.10 9.85 -13.49
C LYS A 223 -0.47 9.03 -14.65
N LEU A 224 0.35 8.18 -15.28
CA LEU A 224 -0.12 7.29 -16.34
C LEU A 224 -1.04 6.20 -15.77
N ILE A 225 -0.70 5.68 -14.59
CA ILE A 225 -1.54 4.73 -13.86
C ILE A 225 -2.88 5.39 -13.51
N ALA A 226 -2.87 6.58 -12.93
CA ALA A 226 -4.11 7.30 -12.63
C ALA A 226 -5.00 7.45 -13.87
N LYS A 227 -4.41 7.80 -15.02
CA LYS A 227 -5.17 7.90 -16.26
C LYS A 227 -5.78 6.56 -16.66
N ASN A 228 -4.99 5.49 -16.64
CA ASN A 228 -5.47 4.15 -16.95
C ASN A 228 -6.61 3.71 -16.01
N VAL A 229 -6.47 3.96 -14.71
CA VAL A 229 -7.47 3.56 -13.71
C VAL A 229 -8.76 4.35 -13.91
N VAL A 230 -8.70 5.67 -14.05
CA VAL A 230 -9.89 6.51 -14.23
C VAL A 230 -10.60 6.26 -15.56
N ASP A 231 -9.87 5.92 -16.62
CA ASP A 231 -10.47 5.56 -17.90
C ASP A 231 -11.25 4.22 -17.84
N ASN A 232 -10.99 3.37 -16.82
CA ASN A 232 -11.49 2.00 -16.77
C ASN A 232 -12.23 1.62 -15.46
N ALA A 233 -12.29 2.50 -14.46
CA ALA A 233 -12.95 2.29 -13.17
C ALA A 233 -13.49 3.62 -12.61
N ASP A 234 -14.50 3.54 -11.73
CA ASP A 234 -15.08 4.72 -11.08
C ASP A 234 -14.22 5.19 -9.91
N VAL A 235 -13.50 6.29 -10.10
CA VAL A 235 -12.60 6.87 -9.09
C VAL A 235 -13.16 8.21 -8.65
N LYS A 236 -13.46 8.33 -7.36
CA LYS A 236 -13.99 9.56 -6.78
C LYS A 236 -12.89 10.60 -6.61
N ASN A 237 -11.77 10.21 -6.01
CA ASN A 237 -10.68 11.13 -5.68
C ASN A 237 -9.31 10.57 -6.06
N ILE A 238 -8.34 11.47 -6.24
CA ILE A 238 -6.94 11.16 -6.47
C ILE A 238 -6.09 11.94 -5.46
N ALA A 239 -5.25 11.23 -4.72
CA ALA A 239 -4.18 11.76 -3.90
C ALA A 239 -2.84 11.49 -4.59
N VAL A 240 -1.89 12.40 -4.46
CA VAL A 240 -0.57 12.28 -5.09
C VAL A 240 0.50 12.48 -4.04
N ALA A 241 1.53 11.64 -4.07
CA ALA A 241 2.73 11.84 -3.27
C ALA A 241 3.46 13.13 -3.74
N PRO A 242 4.32 13.74 -2.90
CA PRO A 242 5.13 14.87 -3.31
C PRO A 242 6.00 14.54 -4.52
N ASP A 243 6.32 15.54 -5.34
CA ASP A 243 7.08 15.33 -6.58
C ASP A 243 8.36 14.52 -6.35
N GLY A 244 8.49 13.42 -7.10
CA GLY A 244 9.64 12.52 -7.04
C GLY A 244 9.70 11.60 -5.82
N LYS A 245 8.64 11.51 -5.02
CA LYS A 245 8.52 10.52 -3.93
C LYS A 245 7.53 9.42 -4.28
N GLU A 246 7.80 8.23 -3.75
CA GLU A 246 6.91 7.08 -3.79
C GLU A 246 6.05 7.01 -2.51
N VAL A 247 4.87 6.41 -2.60
CA VAL A 247 3.95 6.27 -1.46
C VAL A 247 4.58 5.45 -0.34
N GLU A 248 5.41 4.45 -0.66
CA GLU A 248 6.15 3.65 0.31
C GLU A 248 7.15 4.44 1.17
N GLU A 249 7.65 5.60 0.69
CA GLU A 249 8.64 6.42 1.38
C GLU A 249 8.01 7.52 2.28
N LEU A 250 6.70 7.69 2.21
CA LEU A 250 6.04 8.80 2.89
C LEU A 250 5.99 8.62 4.40
N THR A 251 6.25 9.72 5.12
CA THR A 251 5.95 9.80 6.56
C THR A 251 4.44 9.85 6.81
N GLY A 252 4.00 9.44 8.00
CA GLY A 252 2.57 9.52 8.37
C GLY A 252 1.96 10.91 8.26
N LYS A 253 2.75 11.98 8.50
CA LYS A 253 2.30 13.36 8.29
C LYS A 253 2.06 13.67 6.82
N GLU A 254 2.95 13.22 5.93
CA GLU A 254 2.82 13.39 4.48
C GLU A 254 1.62 12.62 3.93
N ILE A 255 1.44 11.35 4.34
CA ILE A 255 0.27 10.52 3.98
C ILE A 255 -1.04 11.25 4.32
N LEU A 256 -1.20 11.66 5.59
CA LEU A 256 -2.42 12.31 6.05
C LEU A 256 -2.63 13.70 5.42
N MET A 257 -1.56 14.40 5.06
CA MET A 257 -1.65 15.68 4.37
C MET A 257 -2.12 15.50 2.92
N ASN A 258 -1.54 14.54 2.19
CA ASN A 258 -1.87 14.29 0.78
C ASN A 258 -3.28 13.71 0.62
N LEU A 259 -3.69 12.79 1.49
CA LEU A 259 -5.08 12.29 1.51
C LEU A 259 -6.10 13.38 1.83
N ARG A 260 -5.74 14.37 2.67
CA ARG A 260 -6.60 15.54 2.93
C ARG A 260 -6.68 16.51 1.76
N LYS A 261 -5.60 16.63 0.99
CA LYS A 261 -5.50 17.45 -0.22
C LYS A 261 -5.91 16.70 -1.49
N ARG A 262 -6.52 15.50 -1.36
CA ARG A 262 -7.01 14.74 -2.50
C ARG A 262 -7.98 15.59 -3.32
N LEU A 263 -7.87 15.46 -4.62
CA LEU A 263 -8.72 16.15 -5.58
C LEU A 263 -9.74 15.17 -6.12
N THR A 264 -10.91 15.62 -6.56
CA THR A 264 -11.78 14.72 -7.33
C THR A 264 -11.06 14.27 -8.61
N ALA A 265 -11.41 13.10 -9.17
CA ALA A 265 -10.77 12.64 -10.41
C ALA A 265 -10.93 13.67 -11.55
N GLY A 266 -12.10 14.31 -11.64
CA GLY A 266 -12.34 15.42 -12.55
C GLY A 266 -11.41 16.60 -12.29
N GLU A 267 -11.28 17.04 -11.03
CA GLU A 267 -10.37 18.12 -10.64
C GLU A 267 -8.93 17.77 -10.94
N PHE A 268 -8.46 16.56 -10.63
CA PHE A 268 -7.09 16.13 -10.85
C PHE A 268 -6.68 16.21 -12.33
N PHE A 269 -7.53 15.72 -13.23
CA PHE A 269 -7.30 15.83 -14.66
C PHE A 269 -7.65 17.21 -15.23
N SER A 270 -8.35 18.07 -14.48
CA SER A 270 -8.66 19.45 -14.87
C SER A 270 -7.66 20.50 -14.35
N GLU A 271 -7.06 20.30 -13.17
CA GLU A 271 -5.88 21.03 -12.69
C GLU A 271 -4.72 20.77 -13.65
N LYS A 272 -4.73 19.59 -14.31
CA LYS A 272 -3.90 19.32 -15.48
C LYS A 272 -4.53 19.59 -16.85
N LYS A 273 -5.79 19.99 -16.98
CA LYS A 273 -6.19 20.80 -18.16
C LYS A 273 -5.54 22.18 -18.12
N TYR A 274 -5.05 22.62 -16.96
CA TYR A 274 -4.14 23.75 -16.82
C TYR A 274 -2.64 23.40 -16.86
N ASN A 275 -2.25 22.12 -16.99
CA ASN A 275 -0.84 21.69 -17.04
C ASN A 275 -0.59 20.42 -17.89
N GLY A 276 -1.40 20.17 -18.94
CA GLY A 276 -1.35 18.92 -19.70
C GLY A 276 -2.62 18.54 -20.49
N ARG A 277 -2.96 19.35 -21.50
CA ARG A 277 -3.67 18.96 -22.75
C ARG A 277 -5.07 18.30 -22.63
N SER A 278 -6.10 19.12 -22.81
CA SER A 278 -7.19 18.87 -23.78
C SER A 278 -7.78 20.21 -24.23
N PRO A 279 -8.27 20.31 -25.48
CA PRO A 279 -8.46 21.57 -26.19
C PRO A 279 -9.66 22.33 -25.61
N VAL A 280 -9.41 23.25 -24.69
CA VAL A 280 -10.38 24.28 -24.33
C VAL A 280 -9.84 25.58 -24.87
N ASN A 281 -10.57 26.12 -25.84
CA ASN A 281 -10.43 27.42 -26.48
C ASN A 281 -9.19 28.21 -26.05
N LYS A 282 -8.14 28.10 -26.87
CA LYS A 282 -7.30 29.26 -27.12
C LYS A 282 -8.28 30.42 -27.35
N SER A 283 -8.38 31.38 -26.43
CA SER A 283 -8.31 32.74 -26.89
C SER A 283 -6.93 32.82 -27.53
N LYS A 284 -6.83 32.37 -28.79
CA LYS A 284 -5.77 32.81 -29.68
C LYS A 284 -5.91 34.31 -29.52
N MET A 285 -4.94 34.93 -28.86
CA MET A 285 -4.74 36.33 -29.12
C MET A 285 -4.53 36.36 -30.62
N ASP A 286 -5.55 36.79 -31.36
CA ASP A 286 -5.47 36.85 -32.80
C ASP A 286 -4.33 37.84 -33.02
N LEU A 287 -3.17 37.34 -33.44
CA LEU A 287 -2.03 38.15 -33.79
C LEU A 287 -2.35 38.80 -35.14
N THR A 288 -3.35 39.67 -35.12
CA THR A 288 -3.63 40.65 -36.16
C THR A 288 -2.35 41.44 -36.42
N LYS A 289 -2.21 41.97 -37.64
CA LYS A 289 -1.04 42.78 -38.02
C LYS A 289 -0.77 43.89 -36.98
N ASP A 290 -1.82 44.53 -36.50
CA ASP A 290 -1.79 45.60 -35.50
C ASP A 290 -1.19 45.16 -34.15
N ASN A 291 -1.54 43.96 -33.65
CA ASN A 291 -1.00 43.43 -32.40
C ASN A 291 0.49 43.07 -32.52
N LYS A 292 0.93 42.59 -33.70
CA LYS A 292 2.36 42.33 -33.96
C LYS A 292 3.17 43.62 -34.05
N GLU A 293 2.62 44.68 -34.64
CA GLU A 293 3.27 45.99 -34.72
C GLU A 293 3.43 46.61 -33.33
N LYS A 294 2.39 46.57 -32.49
CA LYS A 294 2.47 47.04 -31.10
C LYS A 294 3.51 46.27 -30.27
N LEU A 295 3.61 44.95 -30.46
CA LEU A 295 4.65 44.14 -29.80
C LEU A 295 6.06 44.46 -30.32
N LYS A 296 6.23 44.76 -31.60
CA LYS A 296 7.50 45.25 -32.18
C LYS A 296 7.92 46.58 -31.59
N GLU A 297 7.00 47.53 -31.48
CA GLU A 297 7.28 48.82 -30.84
C GLU A 297 7.68 48.66 -29.37
N LEU A 298 6.96 47.82 -28.63
CA LEU A 298 7.29 47.52 -27.23
C LEU A 298 8.64 46.82 -27.09
N SER A 299 8.98 45.90 -28.00
CA SER A 299 10.29 45.24 -28.05
C SER A 299 11.41 46.26 -28.32
N ALA A 300 11.24 47.12 -29.32
CA ALA A 300 12.22 48.17 -29.66
C ALA A 300 12.42 49.19 -28.52
N LYS A 301 11.34 49.57 -27.82
CA LYS A 301 11.41 50.45 -26.63
C LYS A 301 12.04 49.76 -25.41
N ASN A 302 12.07 48.43 -25.39
CA ASN A 302 12.60 47.65 -24.28
C ASN A 302 14.04 47.17 -24.51
N GLU A 303 14.56 47.35 -25.72
CA GLU A 303 15.90 46.93 -26.13
C GLU A 303 17.00 47.62 -25.31
N GLY A 304 17.97 46.84 -24.83
CA GLY A 304 19.11 47.33 -24.05
C GLY A 304 18.80 47.68 -22.58
N THR A 305 17.60 47.36 -22.10
CA THR A 305 17.18 47.64 -20.71
C THR A 305 17.37 46.48 -19.75
N GLY A 306 17.53 45.25 -20.26
CA GLY A 306 17.62 44.00 -19.48
C GLY A 306 16.35 43.67 -18.69
N LYS A 307 15.20 44.21 -19.12
CA LYS A 307 13.91 44.07 -18.44
C LYS A 307 12.93 43.21 -19.23
N ALA A 308 11.99 42.61 -18.51
CA ALA A 308 10.82 41.94 -19.06
C ALA A 308 9.57 42.78 -18.76
N ILE A 309 8.72 42.98 -19.77
CA ILE A 309 7.43 43.67 -19.66
C ILE A 309 6.34 42.60 -19.64
N LEU A 310 5.56 42.56 -18.57
CA LEU A 310 4.42 41.68 -18.38
C LEU A 310 3.16 42.40 -18.86
N LEU A 311 2.46 41.82 -19.83
CA LEU A 311 1.27 42.38 -20.44
C LEU A 311 0.05 41.48 -20.22
N ASP A 312 -1.14 42.07 -20.17
CA ASP A 312 -2.40 41.34 -20.18
C ASP A 312 -2.88 40.97 -21.60
N SER A 313 -4.09 40.42 -21.71
CA SER A 313 -4.71 40.03 -22.98
C SER A 313 -5.04 41.21 -23.91
N ASN A 314 -4.97 42.46 -23.43
CA ASN A 314 -5.20 43.68 -24.21
C ASN A 314 -3.89 44.42 -24.58
N LEU A 315 -2.73 43.81 -24.30
CA LEU A 315 -1.41 44.42 -24.43
C LEU A 315 -1.23 45.67 -23.54
N GLU A 316 -1.89 45.70 -22.38
CA GLU A 316 -1.66 46.72 -21.35
C GLU A 316 -0.59 46.23 -20.36
N GLU A 317 0.27 47.16 -19.92
CA GLU A 317 1.36 46.85 -19.00
C GLU A 317 0.82 46.53 -17.60
N ILE A 318 1.04 45.30 -17.15
CA ILE A 318 0.81 44.88 -15.78
C ILE A 318 2.01 45.31 -14.92
N LYS A 319 3.23 45.02 -15.40
CA LYS A 319 4.46 45.27 -14.65
C LYS A 319 5.72 45.17 -15.52
N LYS A 320 6.72 45.97 -15.21
CA LYS A 320 8.08 45.85 -15.76
C LYS A 320 9.08 45.40 -14.68
N ILE A 321 9.83 44.33 -14.95
CA ILE A 321 10.76 43.71 -13.99
C ILE A 321 12.10 43.34 -14.64
N SER A 322 13.13 43.04 -13.85
CA SER A 322 14.39 42.50 -14.37
C SER A 322 14.18 41.08 -14.90
N VAL A 323 14.80 40.74 -16.04
CA VAL A 323 14.76 39.37 -16.60
C VAL A 323 15.28 38.35 -15.57
N LYS A 324 16.25 38.74 -14.74
CA LYS A 324 16.81 37.88 -13.68
C LYS A 324 15.78 37.47 -12.61
N THR A 325 14.80 38.32 -12.34
CA THR A 325 13.77 38.06 -11.32
C THR A 325 12.44 37.59 -11.90
N LEU A 326 12.37 37.41 -13.22
CA LEU A 326 11.17 37.06 -13.97
C LEU A 326 10.55 35.74 -13.48
N SER A 327 11.33 34.65 -13.45
CA SER A 327 10.85 33.33 -13.01
C SER A 327 10.25 33.33 -11.61
N ASN A 328 10.85 34.06 -10.67
CA ASN A 328 10.35 34.15 -9.30
C ASN A 328 9.11 35.05 -9.18
N THR A 329 9.01 36.07 -10.03
CA THR A 329 7.87 36.99 -10.02
C THR A 329 6.64 36.33 -10.65
N LEU A 330 6.82 35.59 -11.75
CA LEU A 330 5.73 34.86 -12.41
C LEU A 330 5.06 33.83 -11.48
N ARG A 331 5.83 33.22 -10.58
CA ARG A 331 5.31 32.31 -9.55
C ARG A 331 4.50 32.99 -8.45
N ARG A 332 4.66 34.30 -8.23
CA ARG A 332 4.11 35.04 -7.08
C ARG A 332 3.11 36.12 -7.45
N ILE A 333 2.90 36.38 -8.74
CA ILE A 333 2.03 37.46 -9.20
C ILE A 333 0.56 37.02 -9.20
N ASP A 334 -0.31 37.81 -8.58
CA ASP A 334 -1.74 37.52 -8.52
C ASP A 334 -2.41 37.65 -9.91
N ARG A 335 -2.04 38.70 -10.65
CA ARG A 335 -2.51 38.93 -12.03
C ARG A 335 -1.53 38.29 -13.01
N LYS A 336 -1.85 37.09 -13.50
CA LYS A 336 -1.02 36.35 -14.46
C LYS A 336 -0.98 37.08 -15.82
N PRO A 337 0.21 37.31 -16.40
CA PRO A 337 0.34 37.93 -17.71
C PRO A 337 -0.07 36.97 -18.83
N SER A 338 -0.61 37.53 -19.91
CA SER A 338 -0.92 36.79 -21.13
C SER A 338 0.22 36.87 -22.15
N VAL A 339 0.99 37.97 -22.14
CA VAL A 339 2.13 38.20 -23.05
C VAL A 339 3.33 38.71 -22.27
N ILE A 340 4.54 38.27 -22.63
CA ILE A 340 5.79 38.78 -22.06
C ILE A 340 6.70 39.27 -23.18
N VAL A 341 7.20 40.50 -23.07
CA VAL A 341 8.25 41.06 -23.94
C VAL A 341 9.57 41.04 -23.18
N ILE A 342 10.59 40.35 -23.70
CA ILE A 342 11.89 40.15 -23.04
C ILE A 342 12.99 40.79 -23.88
N ASP A 343 13.80 41.62 -23.23
CA ASP A 343 15.04 42.12 -23.81
C ASP A 343 16.19 41.10 -23.61
N GLY A 344 16.57 40.41 -24.68
CA GLY A 344 17.68 39.45 -24.72
C GLY A 344 17.28 38.04 -25.13
N THR A 345 18.13 37.07 -24.78
CA THR A 345 17.90 35.65 -25.07
C THR A 345 17.03 35.02 -24.00
N VAL A 346 15.94 34.38 -24.42
CA VAL A 346 15.05 33.64 -23.53
C VAL A 346 15.61 32.24 -23.30
N THR A 347 16.00 31.94 -22.05
CA THR A 347 16.53 30.64 -21.65
C THR A 347 15.40 29.66 -21.33
N SER A 348 15.67 28.34 -21.40
CA SER A 348 14.68 27.30 -21.09
C SER A 348 14.00 27.49 -19.71
N PRO A 349 14.71 27.86 -18.61
CA PRO A 349 14.06 28.14 -17.33
C PRO A 349 13.02 29.26 -17.38
N ILE A 350 13.22 30.28 -18.21
CA ILE A 350 12.25 31.37 -18.39
C ILE A 350 11.03 30.87 -19.17
N ILE A 351 11.24 30.07 -20.21
CA ILE A 351 10.18 29.44 -21.00
C ILE A 351 9.31 28.57 -20.10
N TYR A 352 9.90 27.66 -19.33
CA TYR A 352 9.16 26.82 -18.39
C TYR A 352 8.42 27.64 -17.31
N SER A 353 9.06 28.69 -16.77
CA SER A 353 8.40 29.55 -15.78
C SER A 353 7.20 30.31 -16.37
N ALA A 354 7.26 30.66 -17.64
CA ALA A 354 6.16 31.30 -18.36
C ALA A 354 5.06 30.28 -18.71
N GLU A 355 5.41 29.03 -18.98
CA GLU A 355 4.45 27.94 -19.19
C GLU A 355 3.66 27.67 -17.91
N ASP A 356 4.34 27.52 -16.78
CA ASP A 356 3.72 27.37 -15.46
C ASP A 356 2.78 28.55 -15.12
N ALA A 357 3.10 29.74 -15.64
CA ALA A 357 2.30 30.94 -15.48
C ALA A 357 1.16 31.08 -16.51
N ASN A 358 0.96 30.11 -17.40
CA ASN A 358 -0.04 30.14 -18.49
C ASN A 358 0.09 31.33 -19.43
N VAL A 359 1.33 31.75 -19.74
CA VAL A 359 1.62 32.80 -20.71
C VAL A 359 1.37 32.27 -22.11
N GLY A 360 0.64 33.03 -22.93
CA GLY A 360 0.31 32.63 -24.31
C GLY A 360 1.40 32.95 -25.31
N VAL A 361 2.09 34.09 -25.15
CA VAL A 361 3.10 34.60 -26.11
C VAL A 361 4.33 35.14 -25.38
N ILE A 362 5.52 34.78 -25.86
CA ILE A 362 6.77 35.45 -25.49
C ILE A 362 7.36 36.10 -26.74
N ALA A 363 7.59 37.41 -26.66
CA ALA A 363 8.27 38.19 -27.69
C ALA A 363 9.71 38.51 -27.25
N ALA A 364 10.70 38.10 -28.04
CA ALA A 364 12.12 38.33 -27.75
C ALA A 364 12.97 38.21 -29.01
N LYS A 365 14.25 38.59 -28.94
CA LYS A 365 15.17 38.44 -30.08
C LYS A 365 15.51 36.98 -30.37
N ASN A 366 15.94 36.26 -29.33
CA ASN A 366 16.48 34.91 -29.43
C ASN A 366 15.87 33.98 -28.37
N PHE A 367 15.73 32.70 -28.72
CA PHE A 367 15.22 31.66 -27.83
C PHE A 367 16.21 30.51 -27.76
N ALA A 368 16.47 29.99 -26.56
CA ALA A 368 17.39 28.85 -26.35
C ALA A 368 16.79 27.51 -26.79
N THR A 369 15.46 27.41 -26.84
CA THR A 369 14.72 26.24 -27.34
C THR A 369 13.41 26.69 -27.96
N THR A 370 12.90 25.89 -28.89
CA THR A 370 11.57 26.03 -29.50
C THR A 370 10.58 24.96 -29.03
N ASP A 371 11.04 24.01 -28.20
CA ASP A 371 10.18 22.98 -27.61
C ASP A 371 9.39 23.56 -26.44
N THR A 372 8.23 24.13 -26.76
CA THR A 372 7.35 24.78 -25.79
C THR A 372 5.90 24.82 -26.31
N ASN A 373 4.95 24.94 -25.39
CA ASN A 373 3.54 25.17 -25.69
C ASN A 373 3.18 26.67 -25.80
N ILE A 374 4.15 27.58 -25.63
CA ILE A 374 4.00 29.03 -25.78
C ILE A 374 4.27 29.44 -27.23
N GLU A 375 3.54 30.43 -27.73
CA GLU A 375 3.89 31.05 -29.02
C GLU A 375 5.12 31.95 -28.87
N LEU A 376 6.23 31.55 -29.49
CA LEU A 376 7.48 32.30 -29.49
C LEU A 376 7.51 33.26 -30.68
N LEU A 377 7.54 34.55 -30.41
CA LEU A 377 7.62 35.60 -31.42
C LEU A 377 9.02 36.19 -31.44
N SER A 378 9.80 35.84 -32.47
CA SER A 378 11.10 36.47 -32.71
C SER A 378 10.87 37.86 -33.34
N LEU A 379 11.32 38.91 -32.64
CA LEU A 379 11.13 40.32 -33.04
C LEU A 379 12.45 41.07 -33.19
#